data_AF-A0A3D9SWU2-F1
#
_entry.id   AF-A0A3D9SWU2-F1
#
_cell.length_a   1.000
_cell.length_b   1.000
_cell.length_c   1.000
_cell.angle_alpha   90.00
_cell.angle_beta   90.00
_cell.angle_gamma   90.00
#
_symmetry.space_group_name_H-M   'P 1'
#
loop_
_entity.id
_entity.type
_entity.pdbx_description
1 polymer ?
#
loop_
_entity_poly.entity_id
_entity_poly.type
_entity_poly.pdbx_seq_one_letter_code
_entity_poly.pdbx_strand_id
1 'polypeptide(L)'
;MADSRIPNHLLRALLDEVGWSGAELARHAGAVAAEQGVALSFDRKTVSFWLAGRRPRPPAPAIVAEAFSRALGRPVTIADTGLARDRSSFRSQGAPATAGPHAQPAGPRDEGIGATDPAAALRELGQKQRRRRVPTENAYRLALLNVPTWTRAASAQTTSVSPAHHAETVTAPQVETIEQMVRLFIDNDGAFGGGYARGPLSAYLAHDVAPLLGGAASPQLRLRMFRAATQLTYLCAFMCFDDEEHAIAQRYHRTALDLAIEAADPAGYAVILRAMSVQARSLGHHHEALVLAETAAATGRRKASPARHAFLLGQVAVAAAADSDRATALSALSAAERRLEQATSQTRPCPTRPSQTTAGSTSEVIGDYHPAALAHQEAAVRALLGDTKGAITALQTSLRHRPGDERRSRAITTARLAELHLRLGHLDQAVHTWHLFLDDYPHLSSARVTSALQNMKAQLRPHSGNAGARHLLARTATL
;
A
#
# COMPACT_ATOMS: atom_id res chain seq x y z
N MET A 1 3.47 35.60 -33.28
CA MET A 1 4.57 35.85 -32.34
C MET A 1 4.86 34.56 -31.60
N ALA A 2 6.01 33.93 -31.87
CA ALA A 2 6.41 32.70 -31.21
C ALA A 2 6.82 33.04 -29.78
N ASP A 3 6.00 32.62 -28.82
CA ASP A 3 6.27 32.65 -27.39
C ASP A 3 7.65 32.04 -27.14
N SER A 4 8.65 32.88 -26.83
CA SER A 4 10.05 32.48 -26.63
C SER A 4 10.15 31.71 -25.31
N ARG A 5 9.86 30.41 -25.37
CA ARG A 5 9.88 29.55 -24.19
C ARG A 5 11.32 29.33 -23.73
N ILE A 6 11.56 29.58 -22.45
CA ILE A 6 12.84 29.32 -21.80
C ILE A 6 13.10 27.81 -21.79
N PRO A 7 14.23 27.33 -22.36
CA PRO A 7 14.60 25.92 -22.32
C PRO A 7 14.72 25.39 -20.89
N ASN A 8 14.33 24.13 -20.66
CA ASN A 8 14.44 23.50 -19.34
C ASN A 8 15.85 22.93 -19.13
N HIS A 9 16.77 23.77 -18.65
CA HIS A 9 18.15 23.37 -18.37
C HIS A 9 18.26 22.37 -17.21
N LEU A 10 17.35 22.43 -16.24
CA LEU A 10 17.32 21.49 -15.10
C LEU A 10 17.03 20.06 -15.55
N LEU A 11 16.01 19.87 -16.39
CA LEU A 11 15.71 18.56 -16.96
C LEU A 11 16.85 18.03 -17.83
N ARG A 12 17.56 18.91 -18.56
CA ARG A 12 18.72 18.52 -19.36
C ARG A 12 19.88 18.04 -18.48
N ALA A 13 20.19 18.77 -17.42
CA ALA A 13 21.24 18.36 -16.48
C ALA A 13 20.95 16.99 -15.85
N LEU A 14 19.69 16.72 -15.47
CA LEU A 14 19.31 15.41 -14.95
C LEU A 14 19.45 14.28 -15.98
N LEU A 15 19.09 14.53 -17.25
CA LEU A 15 19.30 13.56 -18.33
C LEU A 15 20.78 13.25 -18.54
N ASP A 16 21.63 14.28 -18.50
CA ASP A 16 23.08 14.15 -18.67
C ASP A 16 23.70 13.38 -17.49
N GLU A 17 23.25 13.64 -16.24
CA GLU A 17 23.74 12.96 -15.03
C GLU A 17 23.47 11.45 -15.04
N VAL A 18 22.28 11.03 -15.48
CA VAL A 18 21.92 9.60 -15.58
C VAL A 18 22.33 8.97 -16.92
N GLY A 19 22.85 9.75 -17.87
CA GLY A 19 23.19 9.30 -19.21
C GLY A 19 21.98 8.87 -20.05
N TRP A 20 20.80 9.46 -19.84
CA TRP A 20 19.58 9.11 -20.57
C TRP A 20 19.31 10.01 -21.77
N SER A 21 18.91 9.40 -22.87
CA SER A 21 18.19 10.08 -23.95
C SER A 21 16.74 10.41 -23.54
N GLY A 22 16.10 11.31 -24.29
CA GLY A 22 14.68 11.59 -24.09
C GLY A 22 13.76 10.38 -24.33
N ALA A 23 14.20 9.38 -25.11
CA ALA A 23 13.45 8.14 -25.29
C ALA A 23 13.55 7.24 -24.05
N GLU A 24 14.72 7.19 -23.40
CA GLU A 24 14.91 6.44 -22.17
C GLU A 24 14.13 7.06 -21.01
N LEU A 25 14.12 8.39 -20.88
CA LEU A 25 13.26 9.04 -19.90
C LEU A 25 11.78 8.69 -20.13
N ALA A 26 11.31 8.71 -21.38
CA ALA A 26 9.94 8.34 -21.70
C ALA A 26 9.63 6.88 -21.29
N ARG A 27 10.56 5.95 -21.53
CA ARG A 27 10.43 4.54 -21.12
C ARG A 27 10.40 4.39 -19.59
N HIS A 28 11.32 5.01 -18.87
CA HIS A 28 11.38 4.95 -17.41
C HIS A 28 10.17 5.62 -16.74
N ALA A 29 9.76 6.79 -17.22
CA ALA A 29 8.53 7.45 -16.76
C ALA A 29 7.29 6.62 -17.09
N GLY A 30 7.26 5.93 -18.24
CA GLY A 30 6.18 5.02 -18.63
C GLY A 30 6.05 3.83 -17.67
N ALA A 31 7.18 3.24 -17.25
CA ALA A 31 7.19 2.18 -16.25
C ALA A 31 6.61 2.65 -14.91
N VAL A 32 7.05 3.83 -14.42
CA VAL A 32 6.54 4.43 -13.18
C VAL A 32 5.04 4.78 -13.26
N ALA A 33 4.56 5.21 -14.44
CA ALA A 33 3.14 5.48 -14.66
C ALA A 33 2.30 4.20 -14.67
N ALA A 34 2.79 3.13 -15.32
CA ALA A 34 2.13 1.84 -15.38
C ALA A 34 1.97 1.22 -13.98
N GLU A 35 2.98 1.34 -13.11
CA GLU A 35 2.93 0.92 -11.70
C GLU A 35 1.79 1.58 -10.89
N GLN A 36 1.26 2.71 -11.37
CA GLN A 36 0.23 3.48 -10.65
C GLN A 36 -1.15 3.35 -11.30
N GLY A 37 -1.31 2.45 -12.27
CA GLY A 37 -2.55 2.31 -13.04
C GLY A 37 -2.89 3.56 -13.86
N VAL A 38 -1.93 4.47 -14.08
CA VAL A 38 -2.16 5.69 -14.86
C VAL A 38 -1.86 5.39 -16.32
N ALA A 39 -2.89 5.46 -17.17
CA ALA A 39 -2.78 5.29 -18.62
C ALA A 39 -2.12 6.53 -19.29
N LEU A 40 -0.87 6.83 -18.93
CA LEU A 40 -0.03 7.84 -19.59
C LEU A 40 1.02 7.13 -20.44
N SER A 41 0.98 7.39 -21.74
CA SER A 41 2.10 7.09 -22.62
C SER A 41 3.00 8.32 -22.73
N PHE A 42 4.30 8.11 -22.59
CA PHE A 42 5.30 9.11 -22.87
C PHE A 42 6.07 8.67 -24.12
N ASP A 43 6.40 9.62 -24.97
CA ASP A 43 7.25 9.42 -26.13
C ASP A 43 8.39 10.44 -26.14
N ARG A 44 9.40 10.20 -26.99
CA ARG A 44 10.55 11.10 -27.17
C ARG A 44 10.11 12.53 -27.51
N LYS A 45 9.02 12.68 -28.26
CA LYS A 45 8.50 13.99 -28.69
C LYS A 45 7.95 14.79 -27.50
N THR A 46 7.24 14.12 -26.60
CA THR A 46 6.72 14.68 -25.36
C THR A 46 7.84 15.20 -24.48
N VAL A 47 8.92 14.43 -24.31
CA VAL A 47 10.12 14.86 -23.58
C VAL A 47 10.80 16.05 -24.26
N SER A 48 10.84 16.08 -25.59
CA SER A 48 11.40 17.22 -26.35
C SER A 48 10.61 18.51 -26.09
N PHE A 49 9.28 18.44 -25.97
CA PHE A 49 8.48 19.60 -25.57
C PHE A 49 8.79 20.06 -24.14
N TRP A 50 9.08 19.14 -23.21
CA TRP A 50 9.45 19.49 -21.85
C TRP A 50 10.82 20.17 -21.78
N LEU A 51 11.78 19.69 -22.56
CA LEU A 51 13.11 20.31 -22.73
C LEU A 51 13.00 21.70 -23.36
N ALA A 52 12.03 21.92 -24.24
CA ALA A 52 11.70 23.23 -24.81
C ALA A 52 10.90 24.15 -23.86
N GLY A 53 10.69 23.75 -22.59
CA GLY A 53 10.06 24.58 -21.57
C GLY A 53 8.57 24.29 -21.29
N ARG A 54 7.94 23.33 -22.00
CA ARG A 54 6.52 22.99 -21.73
C ARG A 54 6.39 22.24 -20.40
N ARG A 55 5.45 22.65 -19.55
CA ARG A 55 5.18 22.00 -18.25
C ARG A 55 3.96 21.08 -18.34
N PRO A 56 4.11 19.75 -18.17
CA PRO A 56 2.98 18.82 -18.25
C PRO A 56 2.05 19.01 -17.06
N ARG A 57 0.79 18.56 -17.22
CA ARG A 57 -0.19 18.54 -16.11
C ARG A 57 0.13 17.36 -15.17
N PRO A 58 -0.21 17.46 -13.87
CA PRO A 58 -0.21 16.31 -12.97
C PRO A 58 -0.98 15.11 -13.57
N PRO A 59 -0.50 13.87 -13.36
CA PRO A 59 0.57 13.45 -12.45
C PRO A 59 1.97 13.39 -13.09
N ALA A 60 2.12 13.76 -14.38
CA ALA A 60 3.36 13.55 -15.14
C ALA A 60 4.63 14.17 -14.50
N PRO A 61 4.64 15.39 -13.92
CA PRO A 61 5.83 15.92 -13.24
C PRO A 61 6.33 15.03 -12.08
N ALA A 62 5.42 14.44 -11.30
CA ALA A 62 5.78 13.58 -10.17
C ALA A 62 6.33 12.23 -10.64
N ILE A 63 5.77 11.69 -11.73
CA ILE A 63 6.25 10.45 -12.37
C ILE A 63 7.67 10.65 -12.90
N VAL A 64 7.95 11.77 -13.55
CA VAL A 64 9.30 12.10 -14.06
C VAL A 64 10.30 12.27 -12.91
N ALA A 65 9.93 13.00 -11.86
CA ALA A 65 10.78 13.18 -10.68
C ALA A 65 11.09 11.84 -9.99
N GLU A 66 10.10 10.95 -9.88
CA GLU A 66 10.30 9.60 -9.36
C GLU A 66 11.21 8.75 -10.27
N ALA A 67 11.05 8.82 -11.59
CA ALA A 67 11.91 8.10 -12.52
C ALA A 67 13.38 8.46 -12.34
N PHE A 68 13.71 9.75 -12.19
CA PHE A 68 15.07 10.19 -11.86
C PHE A 68 15.50 9.79 -10.46
N SER A 69 14.61 9.87 -9.47
CA SER A 69 14.94 9.48 -8.09
C SER A 69 15.41 8.03 -8.00
N ARG A 70 14.73 7.14 -8.73
CA ARG A 70 15.09 5.72 -8.82
C ARG A 70 16.41 5.49 -9.53
N ALA A 71 16.66 6.23 -10.62
CA ALA A 71 17.89 6.11 -11.40
C ALA A 71 19.13 6.61 -10.66
N LEU A 72 18.99 7.69 -9.90
CA LEU A 72 20.11 8.33 -9.19
C LEU A 72 20.32 7.78 -7.77
N GLY A 73 19.38 7.00 -7.23
CA GLY A 73 19.42 6.51 -5.86
C GLY A 73 19.29 7.61 -4.80
N ARG A 74 18.83 8.81 -5.18
CA ARG A 74 18.60 9.96 -4.29
C ARG A 74 17.26 10.64 -4.61
N PRO A 75 16.58 11.27 -3.64
CA PRO A 75 15.36 12.01 -3.91
C PRO A 75 15.58 13.13 -4.93
N VAL A 76 14.71 13.19 -5.95
CA VAL A 76 14.60 14.28 -6.92
C VAL A 76 13.19 14.84 -6.82
N THR A 77 13.07 16.14 -6.58
CA THR A 77 11.78 16.82 -6.46
C THR A 77 11.23 17.25 -7.81
N ILE A 78 9.95 17.61 -7.87
CA ILE A 78 9.35 18.18 -9.09
C ILE A 78 10.05 19.51 -9.46
N ALA A 79 10.49 20.28 -8.46
CA ALA A 79 11.24 21.52 -8.68
C ALA A 79 12.60 21.25 -9.33
N ASP A 80 13.32 20.20 -8.89
CA ASP A 80 14.62 19.81 -9.45
C ASP A 80 14.53 19.40 -10.93
N THR A 81 13.39 18.86 -11.38
CA THR A 81 13.17 18.57 -12.81
C THR A 81 12.87 19.82 -13.65
N GLY A 82 12.64 20.96 -12.98
CA GLY A 82 12.10 22.15 -13.59
C GLY A 82 10.68 22.00 -14.12
N LEU A 83 9.97 20.89 -13.86
CA LEU A 83 8.61 20.64 -14.37
C LEU A 83 7.49 21.19 -13.47
N ALA A 84 7.84 21.80 -12.34
CA ALA A 84 6.91 22.49 -11.47
C ALA A 84 6.14 23.57 -12.27
N ARG A 85 4.82 23.59 -12.09
CA ARG A 85 4.00 24.71 -12.57
C ARG A 85 4.10 25.84 -11.57
N ASP A 86 4.43 27.03 -12.05
CA ASP A 86 4.37 28.23 -11.24
C ASP A 86 2.91 28.46 -10.81
N ARG A 87 2.60 28.23 -9.53
CA ARG A 87 1.27 28.52 -8.97
C ARG A 87 1.02 30.03 -8.82
N SER A 88 2.05 30.84 -9.07
CA SER A 88 2.07 32.29 -8.92
C SER A 88 1.32 33.04 -10.04
N SER A 89 1.10 32.43 -11.21
CA SER A 89 0.44 33.11 -12.34
C SER A 89 -1.10 33.22 -12.22
N PHE A 90 -1.70 32.78 -11.12
CA PHE A 90 -3.13 32.99 -10.79
C PHE A 90 -3.36 34.01 -9.66
N ARG A 91 -2.30 34.64 -9.14
CA ARG A 91 -2.39 35.80 -8.23
C ARG A 91 -1.48 36.92 -8.73
N SER A 92 -1.90 37.59 -9.78
CA SER A 92 -1.37 38.92 -10.10
C SER A 92 -2.49 39.82 -10.62
N GLN A 93 -3.21 40.44 -9.70
CA GLN A 93 -3.56 41.87 -9.76
C GLN A 93 -3.76 42.31 -8.30
N GLY A 94 -2.77 43.00 -7.74
CA GLY A 94 -2.81 43.47 -6.37
C GLY A 94 -1.46 43.87 -5.77
N ALA A 95 -0.92 44.99 -6.26
CA ALA A 95 0.04 45.92 -5.63
C ALA A 95 1.47 45.45 -5.24
N PRO A 96 2.49 46.32 -5.39
CA PRO A 96 3.90 45.99 -5.18
C PRO A 96 4.27 46.11 -3.70
N ALA A 97 4.84 45.05 -3.12
CA ALA A 97 5.53 45.13 -1.83
C ALA A 97 7.01 45.46 -2.09
N THR A 98 7.43 46.60 -1.55
CA THR A 98 8.80 47.12 -1.56
C THR A 98 9.80 46.11 -0.97
N ALA A 99 10.80 45.76 -1.75
CA ALA A 99 11.94 44.94 -1.31
C ALA A 99 12.90 45.77 -0.46
N GLY A 100 13.11 45.36 0.79
CA GLY A 100 14.27 45.76 1.57
C GLY A 100 15.47 44.85 1.25
N PRO A 101 16.70 45.37 1.12
CA PRO A 101 17.88 44.56 0.89
C PRO A 101 18.33 43.89 2.20
N HIS A 102 18.92 42.68 2.08
CA HIS A 102 19.44 41.81 3.15
C HIS A 102 18.52 40.69 3.64
N ALA A 103 18.31 39.69 2.78
CA ALA A 103 18.18 38.31 3.23
C ALA A 103 19.13 37.44 2.39
N GLN A 104 20.20 36.96 3.01
CA GLN A 104 21.15 36.02 2.43
C GLN A 104 20.43 34.70 2.08
N PRO A 105 20.80 34.01 0.99
CA PRO A 105 20.16 32.76 0.61
C PRO A 105 20.49 31.68 1.65
N ALA A 106 19.48 31.25 2.40
CA ALA A 106 19.56 30.05 3.21
C ALA A 106 19.89 28.86 2.28
N GLY A 107 20.92 28.09 2.66
CA GLY A 107 21.36 26.90 1.94
C GLY A 107 20.27 25.83 1.77
N PRO A 108 20.56 24.75 1.03
CA PRO A 108 19.56 23.75 0.67
C PRO A 108 18.94 23.18 1.94
N ARG A 109 17.65 23.48 2.15
CA ARG A 109 16.85 22.80 3.16
C ARG A 109 16.69 21.37 2.67
N ASP A 110 17.33 20.46 3.39
CA ASP A 110 17.07 19.04 3.35
C ASP A 110 15.56 18.84 3.63
N GLU A 111 14.73 18.66 2.59
CA GLU A 111 13.34 18.20 2.71
C GLU A 111 13.34 16.71 3.08
N GLY A 112 14.13 16.35 4.08
CA GLY A 112 14.05 15.06 4.74
C GLY A 112 12.71 14.98 5.44
N ILE A 113 11.81 14.14 4.92
CA ILE A 113 10.75 13.39 5.62
C ILE A 113 10.46 13.94 7.03
N GLY A 114 9.89 15.15 7.08
CA GLY A 114 9.52 15.79 8.34
C GLY A 114 8.24 15.14 8.85
N ALA A 115 8.21 14.78 10.13
CA ALA A 115 7.01 14.27 10.80
C ALA A 115 5.84 15.24 10.55
N THR A 116 4.94 14.84 9.65
CA THR A 116 3.75 15.63 9.33
C THR A 116 2.74 15.34 10.43
N ASP A 117 2.08 16.36 10.98
CA ASP A 117 0.96 16.16 11.92
C ASP A 117 -0.01 15.12 11.35
N PRO A 118 -0.19 13.94 12.00
CA PRO A 118 -1.04 12.88 11.49
C PRO A 118 -2.49 13.35 11.27
N ALA A 119 -2.99 14.27 12.09
CA ALA A 119 -4.33 14.83 11.93
C ALA A 119 -4.44 15.66 10.63
N ALA A 120 -3.44 16.50 10.34
CA ALA A 120 -3.37 17.25 9.08
C ALA A 120 -3.26 16.32 7.87
N ALA A 121 -2.44 15.26 7.96
CA ALA A 121 -2.27 14.28 6.89
C ALA A 121 -3.60 13.56 6.57
N LEU A 122 -4.35 13.12 7.58
CA LEU A 122 -5.66 12.48 7.40
C LEU A 122 -6.68 13.42 6.73
N ARG A 123 -6.74 14.69 7.14
CA ARG A 123 -7.61 15.70 6.51
C ARG A 123 -7.26 15.90 5.03
N GLU A 124 -5.98 16.03 4.71
CA GLU A 124 -5.50 16.21 3.34
C GLU A 124 -5.83 14.99 2.47
N LEU A 125 -5.61 13.78 2.99
CA LEU A 125 -5.90 12.53 2.27
C LEU A 125 -7.40 12.37 1.99
N GLY A 126 -8.27 12.67 2.96
CA GLY A 126 -9.72 12.61 2.77
C GLY A 126 -10.25 13.61 1.74
N GLN A 127 -9.67 14.82 1.69
CA GLN A 127 -10.02 15.80 0.64
C GLN A 127 -9.60 15.32 -0.76
N LYS A 128 -8.43 14.67 -0.87
CA LYS A 128 -7.94 14.14 -2.15
C LYS A 128 -8.78 12.98 -2.66
N GLN A 129 -9.21 12.05 -1.78
CA GLN A 129 -10.04 10.92 -2.19
C GLN A 129 -11.46 11.31 -2.63
N ARG A 130 -12.08 12.34 -2.03
CA ARG A 130 -13.38 12.85 -2.50
C ARG A 130 -13.33 13.39 -3.93
N ARG A 131 -12.17 13.87 -4.38
CA ARG A 131 -11.95 14.41 -5.74
C ARG A 131 -11.60 13.30 -6.74
N ARG A 132 -12.37 12.21 -6.76
CA ARG A 132 -12.31 11.01 -7.64
C ARG A 132 -12.00 11.24 -9.15
N ARG A 133 -11.95 12.49 -9.62
CA ARG A 133 -11.78 12.92 -11.03
C ARG A 133 -10.49 13.68 -11.33
N VAL A 134 -9.59 13.90 -10.35
CA VAL A 134 -8.30 14.54 -10.61
C VAL A 134 -7.20 13.51 -10.41
N PRO A 135 -6.38 13.19 -11.44
CA PRO A 135 -5.17 12.41 -11.24
C PRO A 135 -4.35 13.04 -10.12
N THR A 136 -4.25 12.36 -8.98
CA THR A 136 -3.53 12.85 -7.82
C THR A 136 -2.10 13.18 -8.20
N GLU A 137 -1.59 14.31 -7.72
CA GLU A 137 -0.24 14.85 -7.99
C GLU A 137 0.91 13.93 -7.57
N ASN A 138 0.66 12.71 -7.10
CA ASN A 138 1.64 11.90 -6.38
C ASN A 138 1.84 10.54 -7.03
N ALA A 139 3.10 10.30 -7.36
CA ALA A 139 3.64 8.98 -7.69
C ALA A 139 3.89 8.14 -6.43
N TYR A 140 3.92 6.81 -6.57
CA TYR A 140 4.51 5.90 -5.57
C TYR A 140 6.02 6.14 -5.53
N ARG A 141 6.58 6.40 -4.33
CA ARG A 141 7.97 6.86 -4.19
C ARG A 141 8.82 5.90 -3.37
N LEU A 142 9.98 5.49 -3.87
CA LEU A 142 10.91 4.66 -3.08
C LEU A 142 11.47 5.38 -1.86
N ALA A 143 11.64 6.70 -1.93
CA ALA A 143 12.05 7.51 -0.79
C ALA A 143 11.09 7.37 0.42
N LEU A 144 9.80 7.17 0.15
CA LEU A 144 8.78 6.89 1.16
C LEU A 144 8.78 5.42 1.62
N LEU A 145 9.83 4.64 1.35
CA LEU A 145 10.07 3.33 1.98
C LEU A 145 11.20 3.39 3.02
N ASN A 146 11.98 4.47 3.03
CA ASN A 146 12.95 4.74 4.09
C ASN A 146 12.22 5.11 5.38
N VAL A 147 11.96 4.10 6.23
CA VAL A 147 11.27 4.22 7.52
C VAL A 147 12.31 4.21 8.64
N PRO A 148 12.15 4.99 9.72
CA PRO A 148 12.98 4.81 10.90
C PRO A 148 12.72 3.43 11.53
N THR A 149 13.72 2.86 12.21
CA THR A 149 13.47 1.72 13.09
C THR A 149 12.57 2.14 14.25
N TRP A 150 11.81 1.20 14.83
CA TRP A 150 10.95 1.48 15.98
C TRP A 150 11.69 2.22 17.10
N THR A 151 12.90 1.78 17.45
CA THR A 151 13.71 2.40 18.51
C THR A 151 14.00 3.87 18.20
N ARG A 152 14.43 4.19 16.98
CA ARG A 152 14.70 5.58 16.57
C ARG A 152 13.44 6.43 16.58
N ALA A 153 12.33 5.86 16.10
CA ALA A 153 11.05 6.55 16.04
C ALA A 153 10.49 6.87 17.44
N ALA A 154 10.48 5.88 18.34
CA ALA A 154 9.99 6.03 19.71
C ALA A 154 10.83 7.02 20.52
N SER A 155 12.14 7.10 20.29
CA SER A 155 13.02 8.08 20.96
C SER A 155 12.80 9.52 20.48
N ALA A 156 12.33 9.74 19.25
CA ALA A 156 12.04 11.09 18.75
C ALA A 156 10.75 11.69 19.35
N GLN A 157 9.81 10.82 19.73
CA GLN A 157 8.50 11.20 20.26
C GLN A 157 8.56 11.81 21.68
N THR A 158 9.66 11.63 22.41
CA THR A 158 9.79 12.08 23.81
C THR A 158 9.76 13.62 23.98
N THR A 159 9.71 14.35 22.87
CA THR A 159 9.58 15.82 22.82
C THR A 159 8.11 16.18 22.54
N SER A 160 7.23 16.08 23.53
CA SER A 160 5.80 16.33 23.30
C SER A 160 5.48 17.82 23.12
N VAL A 161 4.68 18.11 22.09
CA VAL A 161 4.05 19.41 21.88
C VAL A 161 2.91 19.55 22.89
N SER A 162 2.92 20.61 23.70
CA SER A 162 1.83 20.90 24.64
C SER A 162 0.49 21.04 23.89
N PRO A 163 -0.61 20.47 24.41
CA PRO A 163 -1.91 20.63 23.79
C PRO A 163 -2.26 22.12 23.70
N ALA A 164 -2.81 22.55 22.57
CA ALA A 164 -3.28 23.91 22.41
C ALA A 164 -4.25 24.25 23.55
N HIS A 165 -4.10 25.42 24.18
CA HIS A 165 -4.85 25.84 25.37
C HIS A 165 -6.39 25.90 25.20
N HIS A 166 -6.93 25.58 24.02
CA HIS A 166 -8.35 25.65 23.66
C HIS A 166 -8.85 24.38 22.94
N ALA A 167 -8.15 23.25 23.09
CA ALA A 167 -8.56 21.99 22.45
C ALA A 167 -9.80 21.40 23.14
N GLU A 168 -10.79 20.96 22.34
CA GLU A 168 -11.96 20.23 22.83
C GLU A 168 -11.51 18.95 23.57
N THR A 169 -12.16 18.63 24.69
CA THR A 169 -11.82 17.47 25.53
C THR A 169 -12.37 16.19 24.92
N VAL A 170 -11.49 15.22 24.65
CA VAL A 170 -11.86 13.89 24.16
C VAL A 170 -12.45 13.06 25.30
N THR A 171 -13.63 12.49 25.06
CA THR A 171 -14.38 11.69 26.03
C THR A 171 -14.22 10.18 25.78
N ALA A 172 -14.44 9.36 26.80
CA ALA A 172 -14.39 7.90 26.67
C ALA A 172 -15.41 7.34 25.64
N PRO A 173 -16.68 7.80 25.59
CA PRO A 173 -17.64 7.33 24.59
C PRO A 173 -17.23 7.63 23.14
N GLN A 174 -16.55 8.76 22.88
CA GLN A 174 -16.00 9.06 21.56
C GLN A 174 -14.92 8.04 21.15
N VAL A 175 -14.01 7.69 22.07
CA VAL A 175 -12.97 6.67 21.83
C VAL A 175 -13.61 5.31 21.58
N GLU A 176 -14.60 4.92 22.39
CA GLU A 176 -15.32 3.64 22.26
C GLU A 176 -16.06 3.54 20.92
N THR A 177 -16.63 4.65 20.45
CA THR A 177 -17.28 4.71 19.13
C THR A 177 -16.29 4.42 18.01
N ILE A 178 -15.09 5.01 18.06
CA ILE A 178 -14.04 4.77 17.05
C ILE A 178 -13.54 3.33 17.11
N GLU A 179 -13.37 2.76 18.30
CA GLU A 179 -13.02 1.35 18.49
C GLU A 179 -14.10 0.40 17.93
N GLN A 180 -15.38 0.76 18.01
CA GLN A 180 -16.47 0.01 17.37
C GLN A 180 -16.44 0.15 15.84
N MET A 181 -16.15 1.35 15.33
CA MET A 181 -16.02 1.58 13.89
C MET A 181 -14.86 0.78 13.29
N VAL A 182 -13.77 0.54 14.03
CA VAL A 182 -12.70 -0.38 13.60
C VAL A 182 -13.28 -1.75 13.25
N ARG A 183 -14.07 -2.34 14.15
CA ARG A 183 -14.67 -3.67 13.94
C ARG A 183 -15.60 -3.68 12.72
N LEU A 184 -16.49 -2.69 12.65
CA LEU A 184 -17.44 -2.56 11.55
C LEU A 184 -16.75 -2.51 10.18
N PHE A 185 -15.69 -1.71 10.05
CA PHE A 185 -14.99 -1.60 8.78
C PHE A 185 -14.17 -2.86 8.43
N ILE A 186 -13.62 -3.55 9.42
CA ILE A 186 -12.88 -4.81 9.20
C ILE A 186 -13.83 -5.91 8.71
N ASP A 187 -14.97 -6.09 9.39
CA ASP A 187 -15.97 -7.10 9.01
C ASP A 187 -16.49 -6.84 7.60
N ASN A 188 -16.74 -5.57 7.25
CA ASN A 188 -17.20 -5.19 5.92
C ASN A 188 -16.14 -5.41 4.82
N ASP A 189 -14.86 -5.11 5.09
CA ASP A 189 -13.76 -5.36 4.14
C ASP A 189 -13.59 -6.86 3.87
N GLY A 190 -13.65 -7.70 4.92
CA GLY A 190 -13.53 -9.14 4.80
C GLY A 190 -14.61 -9.74 3.90
N ALA A 191 -15.86 -9.35 4.12
CA ALA A 191 -17.03 -9.93 3.44
C ALA A 191 -17.20 -9.49 1.98
N PHE A 192 -16.94 -8.21 1.66
CA PHE A 192 -17.31 -7.60 0.37
C PHE A 192 -16.14 -6.98 -0.41
N GLY A 193 -14.96 -6.90 0.21
CA GLY A 193 -13.83 -6.12 -0.29
C GLY A 193 -13.90 -4.64 0.09
N GLY A 194 -12.81 -3.92 -0.23
CA GLY A 194 -12.58 -2.57 0.27
C GLY A 194 -13.36 -1.46 -0.45
N GLY A 195 -13.82 -1.69 -1.68
CA GLY A 195 -14.28 -0.59 -2.56
C GLY A 195 -15.51 0.16 -2.05
N TYR A 196 -16.46 -0.51 -1.38
CA TYR A 196 -17.65 0.15 -0.81
C TYR A 196 -17.35 0.88 0.51
N ALA A 197 -16.42 0.36 1.31
CA ALA A 197 -16.10 0.91 2.63
C ALA A 197 -15.04 2.03 2.58
N ARG A 198 -14.18 2.06 1.56
CA ARG A 198 -13.06 3.01 1.48
C ARG A 198 -13.47 4.47 1.54
N GLY A 199 -14.48 4.86 0.76
CA GLY A 199 -14.99 6.23 0.72
C GLY A 199 -15.53 6.70 2.08
N PRO A 200 -16.48 5.96 2.69
CA PRO A 200 -16.95 6.20 4.05
C PRO A 200 -15.82 6.22 5.10
N LEU A 201 -14.90 5.25 5.08
CA LEU A 201 -13.78 5.18 6.02
C LEU A 201 -12.85 6.39 5.90
N SER A 202 -12.50 6.80 4.68
CA SER A 202 -11.67 7.99 4.48
C SER A 202 -12.37 9.27 4.92
N ALA A 203 -13.69 9.37 4.73
CA ALA A 203 -14.45 10.52 5.21
C ALA A 203 -14.46 10.54 6.75
N TYR A 204 -14.69 9.38 7.38
CA TYR A 204 -14.67 9.23 8.83
C TYR A 204 -13.31 9.58 9.44
N LEU A 205 -12.22 9.09 8.84
CA LEU A 205 -10.85 9.44 9.24
C LEU A 205 -10.60 10.96 9.19
N ALA A 206 -11.07 11.63 8.14
CA ALA A 206 -10.81 13.05 7.92
C ALA A 206 -11.70 13.99 8.74
N HIS A 207 -12.96 13.62 8.99
CA HIS A 207 -13.98 14.49 9.58
C HIS A 207 -14.28 14.17 11.04
N ASP A 208 -14.12 12.91 11.46
CA ASP A 208 -14.49 12.46 12.81
C ASP A 208 -13.23 12.13 13.64
N VAL A 209 -12.29 11.38 13.08
CA VAL A 209 -11.08 10.97 13.81
C VAL A 209 -10.04 12.08 13.88
N ALA A 210 -9.72 12.73 12.76
CA ALA A 210 -8.65 13.73 12.71
C ALA A 210 -8.83 14.92 13.68
N PRO A 211 -10.04 15.49 13.88
CA PRO A 211 -10.24 16.52 14.90
C PRO A 211 -9.90 16.05 16.32
N LEU A 212 -10.26 14.82 16.66
CA LEU A 212 -10.07 14.26 18.00
C LEU A 212 -8.60 13.98 18.34
N LEU A 213 -7.74 13.75 17.35
CA LEU A 213 -6.30 13.57 17.55
C LEU A 213 -5.61 14.83 18.10
N GLY A 214 -6.17 16.01 17.82
CA GLY A 214 -5.72 17.29 18.35
C GLY A 214 -6.37 17.70 19.68
N GLY A 215 -7.35 16.92 20.15
CA GLY A 215 -8.11 17.19 21.38
C GLY A 215 -7.30 16.95 22.66
N ALA A 216 -7.72 17.60 23.76
CA ALA A 216 -7.17 17.35 25.08
C ALA A 216 -7.73 16.03 25.63
N ALA A 217 -6.88 15.11 26.10
CA ALA A 217 -7.31 13.81 26.60
C ALA A 217 -6.41 13.34 27.75
N SER A 218 -6.94 12.48 28.63
CA SER A 218 -6.07 11.76 29.57
C SER A 218 -5.07 10.89 28.81
N PRO A 219 -3.87 10.61 29.37
CA PRO A 219 -2.85 9.80 28.68
C PRO A 219 -3.39 8.44 28.20
N GLN A 220 -4.25 7.80 29.00
CA GLN A 220 -4.83 6.50 28.67
C GLN A 220 -5.83 6.60 27.50
N LEU A 221 -6.69 7.61 27.48
CA LEU A 221 -7.63 7.82 26.38
C LEU A 221 -6.90 8.23 25.10
N ARG A 222 -5.84 9.04 25.22
CA ARG A 222 -4.99 9.41 24.08
C ARG A 222 -4.39 8.17 23.42
N LEU A 223 -3.77 7.26 24.17
CA LEU A 223 -3.18 6.04 23.61
C LEU A 223 -4.22 5.14 22.93
N ARG A 224 -5.40 4.96 23.55
CA ARG A 224 -6.52 4.21 22.94
C ARG A 224 -6.98 4.83 21.62
N MET A 225 -7.15 6.16 21.61
CA MET A 225 -7.53 6.93 20.41
C MET A 225 -6.51 6.75 19.28
N PHE A 226 -5.22 6.94 19.55
CA PHE A 226 -4.17 6.78 18.54
C PHE A 226 -4.07 5.34 18.04
N ARG A 227 -4.26 4.34 18.91
CA ARG A 227 -4.33 2.93 18.48
C ARG A 227 -5.51 2.73 17.53
N ALA A 228 -6.73 3.14 17.89
CA ALA A 228 -7.89 2.97 17.03
C ALA A 228 -7.74 3.72 15.69
N ALA A 229 -7.19 4.95 15.72
CA ALA A 229 -6.85 5.72 14.52
C ALA A 229 -5.81 5.02 13.64
N THR A 230 -4.78 4.42 14.25
CA THR A 230 -3.77 3.60 13.55
C THR A 230 -4.44 2.45 12.79
N GLN A 231 -5.36 1.74 13.45
CA GLN A 231 -6.06 0.60 12.88
C GLN A 231 -6.95 1.01 11.69
N LEU A 232 -7.76 2.06 11.84
CA LEU A 232 -8.59 2.61 10.76
C LEU A 232 -7.74 3.12 9.59
N THR A 233 -6.62 3.79 9.88
CA THR A 233 -5.73 4.34 8.85
C THR A 233 -5.02 3.25 8.08
N TYR A 234 -4.55 2.20 8.78
CA TYR A 234 -4.03 0.98 8.14
C TYR A 234 -5.07 0.33 7.24
N LEU A 235 -6.30 0.18 7.72
CA LEU A 235 -7.37 -0.45 6.94
C LEU A 235 -7.69 0.36 5.68
N CYS A 236 -7.76 1.69 5.80
CA CYS A 236 -7.94 2.58 4.66
C CYS A 236 -6.79 2.44 3.65
N ALA A 237 -5.55 2.35 4.13
CA ALA A 237 -4.38 2.09 3.29
C ALA A 237 -4.50 0.77 2.52
N PHE A 238 -4.90 -0.29 3.22
CA PHE A 238 -5.09 -1.61 2.64
C PHE A 238 -6.23 -1.64 1.61
N MET A 239 -7.34 -0.96 1.85
CA MET A 239 -8.41 -0.81 0.86
C MET A 239 -7.93 -0.03 -0.38
N CYS A 240 -7.11 1.01 -0.20
CA CYS A 240 -6.50 1.72 -1.34
C CYS A 240 -5.55 0.80 -2.12
N PHE A 241 -4.77 -0.03 -1.43
CA PHE A 241 -3.90 -1.02 -2.05
C PHE A 241 -4.72 -2.07 -2.82
N ASP A 242 -5.86 -2.49 -2.28
CA ASP A 242 -6.75 -3.45 -2.93
C ASP A 242 -7.45 -2.88 -4.18
N ASP A 243 -7.68 -1.57 -4.18
CA ASP A 243 -8.13 -0.78 -5.33
C ASP A 243 -6.96 -0.37 -6.28
N GLU A 244 -5.74 -0.88 -6.05
CA GLU A 244 -4.53 -0.57 -6.83
C GLU A 244 -4.16 0.94 -6.86
N GLU A 245 -4.69 1.74 -5.92
CA GLU A 245 -4.34 3.15 -5.70
C GLU A 245 -3.03 3.28 -4.89
N HIS A 246 -1.94 2.71 -5.42
CA HIS A 246 -0.68 2.50 -4.68
C HIS A 246 -0.08 3.78 -4.08
N ALA A 247 -0.07 4.89 -4.82
CA ALA A 247 0.47 6.14 -4.30
C ALA A 247 -0.31 6.66 -3.07
N ILE A 248 -1.63 6.50 -3.07
CA ILE A 248 -2.49 6.91 -1.95
C ILE A 248 -2.34 5.92 -0.79
N ALA A 249 -2.34 4.62 -1.07
CA ALA A 249 -2.09 3.57 -0.08
C ALA A 249 -0.78 3.80 0.69
N GLN A 250 0.30 4.15 -0.03
CA GLN A 250 1.60 4.43 0.58
C GLN A 250 1.54 5.59 1.58
N ARG A 251 0.77 6.66 1.27
CA ARG A 251 0.61 7.81 2.17
C ARG A 251 -0.21 7.48 3.41
N TYR A 252 -1.28 6.69 3.28
CA TYR A 252 -2.02 6.21 4.44
C TYR A 252 -1.16 5.28 5.29
N HIS A 253 -0.37 4.38 4.70
CA HIS A 253 0.58 3.55 5.45
C HIS A 253 1.59 4.41 6.22
N ARG A 254 2.12 5.47 5.62
CA ARG A 254 3.02 6.41 6.33
C ARG A 254 2.33 7.12 7.48
N THR A 255 1.15 7.64 7.25
CA THR A 255 0.35 8.28 8.31
C THR A 255 0.04 7.28 9.43
N ALA A 256 -0.21 6.01 9.10
CA ALA A 256 -0.43 4.95 10.09
C ALA A 256 0.84 4.63 10.90
N LEU A 257 2.03 4.68 10.30
CA LEU A 257 3.29 4.52 11.06
C LEU A 257 3.45 5.64 12.08
N ASP A 258 3.17 6.89 11.68
CA ASP A 258 3.25 8.05 12.58
C ASP A 258 2.23 7.92 13.72
N LEU A 259 1.00 7.49 13.43
CA LEU A 259 -0.02 7.19 14.45
C LEU A 259 0.37 6.03 15.38
N ALA A 260 1.04 5.00 14.86
CA ALA A 260 1.49 3.87 15.68
C ALA A 260 2.62 4.26 16.64
N ILE A 261 3.48 5.20 16.23
CA ILE A 261 4.46 5.84 17.11
C ILE A 261 3.71 6.61 18.19
N GLU A 262 2.73 7.45 17.81
CA GLU A 262 1.89 8.18 18.77
C GLU A 262 1.15 7.28 19.77
N ALA A 263 0.73 6.10 19.33
CA ALA A 263 0.07 5.08 20.14
C ALA A 263 1.03 4.26 21.03
N ALA A 264 2.36 4.48 20.95
CA ALA A 264 3.38 3.62 21.55
C ALA A 264 3.18 2.12 21.21
N ASP A 265 2.78 1.82 19.97
CA ASP A 265 2.35 0.51 19.51
C ASP A 265 3.34 -0.14 18.51
N PRO A 266 4.40 -0.83 18.99
CA PRO A 266 5.35 -1.51 18.12
C PRO A 266 4.72 -2.66 17.32
N ALA A 267 3.65 -3.28 17.84
CA ALA A 267 2.99 -4.38 17.15
C ALA A 267 2.20 -3.87 15.93
N GLY A 268 1.46 -2.77 16.10
CA GLY A 268 0.80 -2.05 15.01
C GLY A 268 1.82 -1.55 13.97
N TYR A 269 2.93 -0.96 14.43
CA TYR A 269 4.02 -0.51 13.56
C TYR A 269 4.56 -1.64 12.68
N ALA A 270 4.84 -2.81 13.27
CA ALA A 270 5.31 -3.98 12.54
C ALA A 270 4.32 -4.47 11.48
N VAL A 271 3.01 -4.47 11.77
CA VAL A 271 2.00 -4.89 10.78
C VAL A 271 1.94 -3.92 9.60
N ILE A 272 2.05 -2.61 9.85
CA ILE A 272 2.06 -1.61 8.79
C ILE A 272 3.31 -1.75 7.90
N LEU A 273 4.50 -1.97 8.49
CA LEU A 273 5.72 -2.26 7.73
C LEU A 273 5.58 -3.50 6.84
N ARG A 274 4.98 -4.56 7.37
CA ARG A 274 4.69 -5.76 6.58
C ARG A 274 3.75 -5.45 5.40
N ALA A 275 2.71 -4.65 5.60
CA ALA A 275 1.83 -4.25 4.50
C ALA A 275 2.54 -3.41 3.44
N MET A 276 3.42 -2.49 3.86
CA MET A 276 4.28 -1.74 2.93
C MET A 276 5.23 -2.67 2.15
N SER A 277 5.75 -3.73 2.77
CA SER A 277 6.53 -4.76 2.09
C SER A 277 5.71 -5.49 1.02
N VAL A 278 4.47 -5.88 1.34
CA VAL A 278 3.55 -6.51 0.36
C VAL A 278 3.32 -5.58 -0.83
N GLN A 279 3.08 -4.29 -0.55
CA GLN A 279 2.88 -3.28 -1.57
C GLN A 279 4.12 -3.10 -2.45
N ALA A 280 5.31 -2.89 -1.87
CA ALA A 280 6.57 -2.72 -2.61
C ALA A 280 6.84 -3.93 -3.52
N ARG A 281 6.66 -5.16 -3.01
CA ARG A 281 6.84 -6.39 -3.79
C ARG A 281 5.87 -6.48 -4.96
N SER A 282 4.60 -6.09 -4.78
CA SER A 282 3.62 -6.12 -5.87
C SER A 282 3.97 -5.21 -7.04
N LEU A 283 4.81 -4.20 -6.78
CA LEU A 283 5.30 -3.23 -7.76
C LEU A 283 6.70 -3.58 -8.30
N GLY A 284 7.28 -4.71 -7.89
CA GLY A 284 8.61 -5.17 -8.35
C GLY A 284 9.80 -4.66 -7.54
N HIS A 285 9.56 -3.88 -6.47
CA HIS A 285 10.62 -3.34 -5.60
C HIS A 285 11.02 -4.37 -4.54
N HIS A 286 11.68 -5.45 -4.99
CA HIS A 286 11.91 -6.66 -4.19
C HIS A 286 12.88 -6.43 -3.03
N HIS A 287 13.96 -5.70 -3.26
CA HIS A 287 14.95 -5.40 -2.23
C HIS A 287 14.34 -4.56 -1.09
N GLU A 288 13.66 -3.47 -1.44
CA GLU A 288 12.96 -2.61 -0.46
C GLU A 288 11.87 -3.39 0.28
N ALA A 289 11.17 -4.29 -0.42
CA ALA A 289 10.19 -5.17 0.22
C ALA A 289 10.82 -6.09 1.27
N LEU A 290 12.01 -6.65 1.00
CA LEU A 290 12.72 -7.50 1.95
C LEU A 290 13.15 -6.71 3.18
N VAL A 291 13.78 -5.55 2.99
CA VAL A 291 14.21 -4.66 4.09
C VAL A 291 13.04 -4.28 5.00
N LEU A 292 11.89 -3.93 4.42
CA LEU A 292 10.67 -3.64 5.19
C LEU A 292 10.15 -4.86 5.96
N ALA A 293 10.17 -6.06 5.34
CA ALA A 293 9.71 -7.29 5.98
C ALA A 293 10.60 -7.69 7.17
N GLU A 294 11.92 -7.60 7.03
CA GLU A 294 12.88 -7.90 8.09
C GLU A 294 12.75 -6.90 9.24
N THR A 295 12.62 -5.62 8.91
CA THR A 295 12.38 -4.56 9.91
C THR A 295 11.07 -4.80 10.67
N ALA A 296 10.02 -5.24 9.98
CA ALA A 296 8.75 -5.62 10.59
C ALA A 296 8.93 -6.80 11.58
N ALA A 297 9.56 -7.89 11.14
CA ALA A 297 9.80 -9.08 11.96
C ALA A 297 10.67 -8.76 13.18
N ALA A 298 11.73 -7.97 13.01
CA ALA A 298 12.60 -7.52 14.10
C ALA A 298 11.83 -6.68 15.14
N THR A 299 10.96 -5.77 14.68
CA THR A 299 10.11 -4.95 15.55
C THR A 299 9.10 -5.81 16.33
N GLY A 300 8.49 -6.80 15.68
CA GLY A 300 7.51 -7.69 16.30
C GLY A 300 8.09 -8.73 17.26
N ARG A 301 9.38 -9.07 17.16
CA ARG A 301 10.00 -10.26 17.78
C ARG A 301 9.68 -10.48 19.27
N ARG A 302 9.61 -9.42 20.07
CA ARG A 302 9.38 -9.50 21.54
C ARG A 302 7.97 -9.14 21.99
N LYS A 303 7.19 -8.44 21.16
CA LYS A 303 5.91 -7.82 21.54
C LYS A 303 4.71 -8.39 20.81
N ALA A 304 4.91 -9.08 19.68
CA ALA A 304 3.85 -9.72 18.93
C ALA A 304 3.47 -11.07 19.54
N SER A 305 2.18 -11.43 19.46
CA SER A 305 1.70 -12.79 19.73
C SER A 305 2.32 -13.79 18.74
N PRO A 306 2.37 -15.09 19.06
CA PRO A 306 2.94 -16.10 18.16
C PRO A 306 2.32 -16.08 16.75
N ALA A 307 0.99 -15.94 16.64
CA ALA A 307 0.29 -15.83 15.36
C ALA A 307 0.73 -14.58 14.57
N ARG A 308 0.81 -13.42 15.22
CA ARG A 308 1.27 -12.19 14.58
C ARG A 308 2.75 -12.25 14.20
N HIS A 309 3.59 -12.94 14.96
CA HIS A 309 4.99 -13.12 14.56
C HIS A 309 5.12 -14.09 13.38
N ALA A 310 4.32 -15.15 13.33
CA ALA A 310 4.22 -16.05 12.18
C ALA A 310 3.79 -15.29 10.92
N PHE A 311 2.80 -14.39 11.05
CA PHE A 311 2.41 -13.47 10.00
C PHE A 311 3.65 -12.71 9.51
N LEU A 312 4.32 -11.92 10.34
CA LEU A 312 5.51 -11.14 9.92
C LEU A 312 6.59 -11.98 9.21
N LEU A 313 6.95 -13.14 9.77
CA LEU A 313 7.94 -14.06 9.19
C LEU A 313 7.52 -14.62 7.82
N GLY A 314 6.23 -14.91 7.64
CA GLY A 314 5.71 -15.35 6.35
C GLY A 314 5.92 -14.31 5.24
N GLN A 315 5.88 -13.00 5.56
CA GLN A 315 6.23 -11.98 4.57
C GLN A 315 7.74 -11.89 4.31
N VAL A 316 8.58 -12.08 5.32
CA VAL A 316 10.05 -12.18 5.10
C VAL A 316 10.34 -13.30 4.12
N ALA A 317 9.70 -14.46 4.28
CA ALA A 317 9.86 -15.59 3.37
C ALA A 317 9.52 -15.23 1.91
N VAL A 318 8.36 -14.60 1.70
CA VAL A 318 7.89 -14.20 0.36
C VAL A 318 8.78 -13.12 -0.25
N ALA A 319 9.21 -12.12 0.53
CA ALA A 319 10.06 -11.03 0.05
C ALA A 319 11.47 -11.52 -0.29
N ALA A 320 12.06 -12.37 0.56
CA ALA A 320 13.37 -12.98 0.30
C ALA A 320 13.36 -13.85 -0.96
N ALA A 321 12.29 -14.62 -1.18
CA ALA A 321 12.15 -15.41 -2.40
C ALA A 321 12.05 -14.53 -3.66
N ALA A 322 11.41 -13.35 -3.56
CA ALA A 322 11.34 -12.39 -4.67
C ALA A 322 12.68 -11.70 -4.94
N ASP A 323 13.49 -11.50 -3.90
CA ASP A 323 14.84 -10.95 -3.98
C ASP A 323 15.91 -12.00 -4.33
N SER A 324 15.51 -13.20 -4.75
CA SER A 324 16.39 -14.34 -5.05
C SER A 324 17.21 -14.88 -3.87
N ASP A 325 16.91 -14.51 -2.62
CA ASP A 325 17.52 -15.09 -1.42
C ASP A 325 16.74 -16.34 -0.95
N ARG A 326 17.11 -17.48 -1.56
CA ARG A 326 16.51 -18.79 -1.25
C ARG A 326 16.72 -19.22 0.20
N ALA A 327 17.88 -18.92 0.79
CA ALA A 327 18.22 -19.41 2.12
C ALA A 327 17.36 -18.73 3.19
N THR A 328 17.26 -17.40 3.12
CA THR A 328 16.40 -16.62 4.01
C THR A 328 14.93 -16.97 3.79
N ALA A 329 14.51 -17.16 2.53
CA ALA A 329 13.13 -17.52 2.21
C ALA A 329 12.67 -18.80 2.93
N LEU A 330 13.44 -19.89 2.80
CA LEU A 330 13.11 -21.17 3.39
C LEU A 330 13.21 -21.14 4.92
N SER A 331 14.24 -20.50 5.46
CA SER A 331 14.42 -20.34 6.91
C SER A 331 13.25 -19.58 7.56
N ALA A 332 12.84 -18.46 6.95
CA ALA A 332 11.74 -17.64 7.43
C ALA A 332 10.38 -18.37 7.31
N LEU A 333 10.16 -19.13 6.24
CA LEU A 333 8.95 -19.93 6.07
C LEU A 333 8.82 -20.99 7.18
N SER A 334 9.87 -21.76 7.43
CA SER A 334 9.88 -22.75 8.51
C SER A 334 9.73 -22.10 9.90
N ALA A 335 10.27 -20.88 10.08
CA ALA A 335 10.05 -20.13 11.32
C ALA A 335 8.59 -19.66 11.47
N ALA A 336 7.94 -19.25 10.38
CA ALA A 336 6.52 -18.89 10.37
C ALA A 336 5.63 -20.08 10.72
N GLU A 337 5.89 -21.26 10.13
CA GLU A 337 5.21 -22.52 10.43
C GLU A 337 5.25 -22.85 11.92
N ARG A 338 6.45 -22.89 12.51
CA ARG A 338 6.62 -23.18 13.96
C ARG A 338 5.88 -22.19 14.86
N ARG A 339 5.86 -20.90 14.48
CA ARG A 339 5.18 -19.85 15.26
C ARG A 339 3.66 -19.96 15.16
N LEU A 340 3.13 -20.33 14.01
CA LEU A 340 1.72 -20.56 13.83
C LEU A 340 1.27 -21.83 14.58
N GLU A 341 2.06 -22.91 14.49
CA GLU A 341 1.81 -24.13 15.25
C GLU A 341 1.74 -23.82 16.76
N GLN A 342 2.72 -23.07 17.29
CA GLN A 342 2.69 -22.61 18.68
C GLN A 342 1.39 -21.86 19.04
N ALA A 343 0.91 -20.97 18.16
CA ALA A 343 -0.34 -20.24 18.39
C ALA A 343 -1.56 -21.17 18.43
N THR A 344 -1.62 -22.13 17.50
CA THR A 344 -2.74 -23.08 17.44
C THR A 344 -2.75 -24.05 18.63
N SER A 345 -1.59 -24.52 19.09
CA SER A 345 -1.51 -25.40 20.27
C SER A 345 -1.92 -24.71 21.57
N GLN A 346 -1.69 -23.40 21.67
CA GLN A 346 -2.12 -22.58 22.82
C GLN A 346 -3.63 -22.30 22.81
N THR A 347 -4.29 -22.46 21.66
CA THR A 347 -5.72 -22.21 21.46
C THR A 347 -6.49 -23.54 21.55
N ARG A 348 -6.41 -24.24 22.68
CA ARG A 348 -7.21 -25.48 22.90
C ARG A 348 -8.68 -25.09 23.11
N PRO A 349 -9.65 -25.72 22.40
CA PRO A 349 -11.06 -25.43 22.61
C PRO A 349 -11.50 -25.86 24.01
N CYS A 350 -12.05 -24.92 24.78
CA CYS A 350 -12.79 -25.25 26.00
C CYS A 350 -14.17 -25.80 25.57
N PRO A 351 -14.62 -26.99 26.03
CA PRO A 351 -15.83 -27.63 25.52
C PRO A 351 -17.16 -26.91 25.86
N THR A 352 -17.13 -25.82 26.62
CA THR A 352 -18.33 -25.26 27.27
C THR A 352 -18.81 -23.92 26.73
N ARG A 353 -18.27 -23.39 25.62
CA ARG A 353 -18.87 -22.23 24.95
C ARG A 353 -18.89 -22.37 23.42
N PRO A 354 -20.06 -22.25 22.77
CA PRO A 354 -20.12 -22.05 21.34
C PRO A 354 -19.34 -20.78 20.99
N SER A 355 -18.57 -20.85 19.92
CA SER A 355 -17.71 -19.80 19.39
C SER A 355 -18.54 -18.61 18.90
N GLN A 356 -19.03 -17.80 19.83
CA GLN A 356 -19.07 -16.37 19.59
C GLN A 356 -17.61 -15.96 19.52
N THR A 357 -17.23 -15.32 18.41
CA THR A 357 -16.00 -14.53 18.28
C THR A 357 -15.73 -13.90 19.63
N THR A 358 -14.74 -14.44 20.35
CA THR A 358 -14.39 -13.89 21.65
C THR A 358 -14.05 -12.45 21.32
N ALA A 359 -14.79 -11.52 21.91
CA ALA A 359 -14.48 -10.10 21.89
C ALA A 359 -13.13 -9.93 22.61
N GLY A 360 -12.07 -10.38 21.95
CA GLY A 360 -10.70 -10.18 22.33
C GLY A 360 -10.46 -8.69 22.29
N SER A 361 -9.59 -8.24 23.19
CA SER A 361 -8.99 -6.92 23.16
C SER A 361 -8.88 -6.40 21.73
N THR A 362 -9.41 -5.20 21.47
CA THR A 362 -9.30 -4.50 20.18
C THR A 362 -7.86 -4.42 19.67
N SER A 363 -6.88 -4.70 20.52
CA SER A 363 -5.47 -4.83 20.19
C SER A 363 -5.12 -5.92 19.16
N GLU A 364 -6.00 -6.87 18.84
CA GLU A 364 -5.64 -7.96 17.91
C GLU A 364 -6.36 -8.03 16.55
N VAL A 365 -7.29 -7.12 16.24
CA VAL A 365 -8.13 -7.22 15.01
C VAL A 365 -7.34 -7.07 13.69
N ILE A 366 -6.11 -6.56 13.74
CA ILE A 366 -5.24 -6.42 12.57
C ILE A 366 -4.06 -7.40 12.66
N GLY A 367 -3.85 -8.12 11.55
CA GLY A 367 -2.81 -9.14 11.43
C GLY A 367 -3.26 -10.54 11.86
N ASP A 368 -4.56 -10.82 11.80
CA ASP A 368 -5.10 -12.18 11.95
C ASP A 368 -4.44 -13.13 10.93
N TYR A 369 -4.03 -14.28 11.43
CA TYR A 369 -3.19 -15.21 10.66
C TYR A 369 -3.48 -16.65 11.05
N HIS A 370 -3.73 -17.46 10.03
CA HIS A 370 -4.24 -18.83 10.16
C HIS A 370 -3.63 -19.71 9.05
N PRO A 371 -3.80 -21.06 9.12
CA PRO A 371 -3.11 -21.98 8.20
C PRO A 371 -3.34 -21.72 6.72
N ALA A 372 -4.53 -21.26 6.31
CA ALA A 372 -4.79 -20.92 4.91
C ALA A 372 -4.00 -19.71 4.42
N ALA A 373 -3.77 -18.70 5.27
CA ALA A 373 -2.92 -17.56 4.93
C ALA A 373 -1.45 -17.99 4.80
N LEU A 374 -0.96 -18.85 5.70
CA LEU A 374 0.39 -19.41 5.62
C LEU A 374 0.60 -20.24 4.35
N ALA A 375 -0.33 -21.13 4.01
CA ALA A 375 -0.26 -21.92 2.78
C ALA A 375 -0.28 -21.05 1.51
N HIS A 376 -0.98 -19.91 1.53
CA HIS A 376 -0.92 -18.93 0.44
C HIS A 376 0.48 -18.31 0.30
N GLN A 377 1.14 -17.98 1.43
CA GLN A 377 2.50 -17.45 1.42
C GLN A 377 3.52 -18.51 1.00
N GLU A 378 3.38 -19.75 1.46
CA GLU A 378 4.16 -20.91 0.99
C GLU A 378 4.06 -21.05 -0.53
N ALA A 379 2.84 -20.98 -1.08
CA ALA A 379 2.64 -21.05 -2.52
C ALA A 379 3.39 -19.94 -3.27
N ALA A 380 3.38 -18.72 -2.74
CA ALA A 380 4.12 -17.60 -3.32
C ALA A 380 5.64 -17.84 -3.28
N VAL A 381 6.18 -18.30 -2.14
CA VAL A 381 7.61 -18.67 -2.00
C VAL A 381 7.99 -19.74 -3.02
N ARG A 382 7.24 -20.84 -3.09
CA ARG A 382 7.51 -21.94 -4.02
C ARG A 382 7.47 -21.47 -5.47
N ALA A 383 6.47 -20.67 -5.85
CA ALA A 383 6.35 -20.15 -7.21
C ALA A 383 7.52 -19.24 -7.59
N LEU A 384 7.98 -18.37 -6.67
CA LEU A 384 9.13 -17.49 -6.87
C LEU A 384 10.44 -18.27 -6.99
N LEU A 385 10.56 -19.39 -6.26
CA LEU A 385 11.71 -20.30 -6.31
C LEU A 385 11.63 -21.33 -7.46
N GLY A 386 10.64 -21.23 -8.35
CA GLY A 386 10.48 -22.09 -9.52
C GLY A 386 9.72 -23.41 -9.29
N ASP A 387 9.31 -23.73 -8.06
CA ASP A 387 8.51 -24.91 -7.72
C ASP A 387 7.02 -24.67 -8.00
N THR A 388 6.65 -24.72 -9.28
CA THR A 388 5.26 -24.48 -9.71
C THR A 388 4.31 -25.57 -9.20
N LYS A 389 4.75 -26.84 -9.15
CA LYS A 389 3.91 -27.96 -8.69
C LYS A 389 3.63 -27.85 -7.19
N GLY A 390 4.65 -27.59 -6.37
CA GLY A 390 4.44 -27.37 -4.93
C GLY A 390 3.61 -26.13 -4.66
N ALA A 391 3.74 -25.07 -5.46
CA ALA A 391 2.89 -23.89 -5.34
C ALA A 391 1.40 -24.21 -5.57
N ILE A 392 1.06 -25.05 -6.55
CA ILE A 392 -0.32 -25.52 -6.78
C ILE A 392 -0.84 -26.27 -5.53
N THR A 393 -0.07 -27.21 -5.00
CA THR A 393 -0.45 -27.96 -3.80
C THR A 393 -0.71 -27.03 -2.61
N ALA A 394 0.17 -26.04 -2.40
CA ALA A 394 0.03 -25.07 -1.33
C ALA A 394 -1.21 -24.15 -1.52
N LEU A 395 -1.53 -23.73 -2.75
CA LEU A 395 -2.77 -22.97 -3.02
C LEU A 395 -4.02 -23.82 -2.78
N GLN A 396 -4.01 -25.10 -3.14
CA GLN A 396 -5.11 -26.02 -2.85
C GLN A 396 -5.30 -26.19 -1.33
N THR A 397 -4.21 -26.34 -0.58
CA THR A 397 -4.24 -26.34 0.90
C THR A 397 -4.81 -25.03 1.44
N SER A 398 -4.39 -23.89 0.89
CA SER A 398 -4.93 -22.58 1.25
C SER A 398 -6.45 -22.53 1.05
N LEU A 399 -6.96 -22.95 -0.11
CA LEU A 399 -8.40 -22.96 -0.40
C LEU A 399 -9.19 -23.89 0.52
N ARG A 400 -8.67 -25.09 0.86
CA ARG A 400 -9.34 -26.05 1.76
C ARG A 400 -9.53 -25.51 3.18
N HIS A 401 -8.59 -24.71 3.67
CA HIS A 401 -8.61 -24.20 5.05
C HIS A 401 -9.11 -22.76 5.16
N ARG A 402 -9.53 -22.13 4.04
CA ARG A 402 -9.91 -20.72 4.04
C ARG A 402 -11.34 -20.54 4.58
N PRO A 403 -11.57 -19.64 5.54
CA PRO A 403 -12.91 -19.29 6.00
C PRO A 403 -13.84 -18.86 4.86
N GLY A 404 -15.14 -19.17 4.99
CA GLY A 404 -16.14 -18.93 3.95
C GLY A 404 -16.41 -17.46 3.66
N ASP A 405 -16.22 -16.61 4.67
CA ASP A 405 -16.38 -15.15 4.69
C ASP A 405 -15.20 -14.40 4.06
N GLU A 406 -14.01 -15.00 3.95
CA GLU A 406 -12.85 -14.41 3.27
C GLU A 406 -12.93 -14.48 1.72
N ARG A 407 -14.04 -14.00 1.15
CA ARG A 407 -14.35 -14.12 -0.29
C ARG A 407 -13.25 -13.53 -1.18
N ARG A 408 -12.75 -12.34 -0.84
CA ARG A 408 -11.69 -11.68 -1.61
C ARG A 408 -10.41 -12.51 -1.67
N SER A 409 -9.95 -13.00 -0.52
CA SER A 409 -8.72 -13.81 -0.44
C SER A 409 -8.90 -15.14 -1.15
N ARG A 410 -10.10 -15.74 -1.09
CA ARG A 410 -10.46 -16.94 -1.87
C ARG A 410 -10.38 -16.66 -3.36
N ALA A 411 -11.04 -15.62 -3.87
CA ALA A 411 -11.02 -15.26 -5.28
C ALA A 411 -9.59 -15.06 -5.82
N ILE A 412 -8.74 -14.32 -5.10
CA ILE A 412 -7.34 -14.09 -5.49
C ILE A 412 -6.54 -15.41 -5.51
N THR A 413 -6.75 -16.28 -4.50
CA THR A 413 -6.08 -17.58 -4.41
C THR A 413 -6.52 -18.50 -5.56
N THR A 414 -7.82 -18.52 -5.89
CA THR A 414 -8.40 -19.30 -6.99
C THR A 414 -7.91 -18.81 -8.35
N ALA A 415 -7.88 -17.50 -8.59
CA ALA A 415 -7.34 -16.93 -9.82
C ALA A 415 -5.87 -17.32 -10.00
N ARG A 416 -5.06 -17.21 -8.94
CA ARG A 416 -3.65 -17.60 -8.99
C ARG A 416 -3.48 -19.09 -9.26
N LEU A 417 -4.30 -19.95 -8.67
CA LEU A 417 -4.28 -21.39 -8.90
C LEU A 417 -4.56 -21.72 -10.38
N ALA A 418 -5.55 -21.07 -10.98
CA ALA A 418 -5.86 -21.24 -12.40
C ALA A 418 -4.70 -20.77 -13.31
N GLU A 419 -4.06 -19.64 -12.99
CA GLU A 419 -2.85 -19.19 -13.70
C GLU A 419 -1.72 -20.24 -13.62
N LEU A 420 -1.51 -20.85 -12.44
CA LEU A 420 -0.51 -21.91 -12.29
C LEU A 420 -0.85 -23.15 -13.13
N HIS A 421 -2.12 -23.55 -13.17
CA HIS A 421 -2.57 -24.65 -14.02
C HIS A 421 -2.31 -24.36 -15.51
N LEU A 422 -2.62 -23.15 -15.98
CA LEU A 422 -2.37 -22.79 -17.37
C LEU A 422 -0.87 -22.77 -17.69
N ARG A 423 -0.01 -22.27 -16.77
CA ARG A 423 1.45 -22.28 -16.96
C ARG A 423 2.03 -23.68 -17.11
N LEU A 424 1.39 -24.71 -16.56
CA LEU A 424 1.77 -26.12 -16.77
C LEU A 424 1.14 -26.75 -18.02
N GLY A 425 0.40 -25.98 -18.82
CA GLY A 425 -0.31 -26.47 -20.00
C GLY A 425 -1.65 -27.16 -19.69
N HIS A 426 -2.12 -27.12 -18.44
CA HIS A 426 -3.38 -27.77 -18.03
C HIS A 426 -4.57 -26.81 -18.26
N LEU A 427 -4.88 -26.53 -19.53
CA LEU A 427 -5.92 -25.57 -19.92
C LEU A 427 -7.30 -25.91 -19.31
N ASP A 428 -7.74 -27.17 -19.40
CA ASP A 428 -9.07 -27.56 -18.91
C ASP A 428 -9.20 -27.36 -17.39
N GLN A 429 -8.15 -27.71 -16.64
CA GLN A 429 -8.09 -27.48 -15.19
C GLN A 429 -8.08 -25.98 -14.84
N ALA A 430 -7.35 -25.17 -15.62
CA ALA A 430 -7.33 -23.73 -15.45
C ALA A 430 -8.72 -23.12 -15.71
N VAL A 431 -9.39 -23.51 -16.79
CA VAL A 431 -10.75 -23.09 -17.14
C VAL A 431 -11.73 -23.46 -16.04
N HIS A 432 -11.70 -24.70 -15.55
CA HIS A 432 -12.55 -25.14 -14.44
C HIS A 432 -12.32 -24.29 -13.18
N THR A 433 -11.06 -24.05 -12.82
CA THR A 433 -10.71 -23.24 -11.65
C THR A 433 -11.14 -21.78 -11.81
N TRP A 434 -11.04 -21.21 -13.01
CA TRP A 434 -11.53 -19.86 -13.29
C TRP A 434 -13.05 -19.74 -13.25
N HIS A 435 -13.81 -20.80 -13.53
CA HIS A 435 -15.25 -20.78 -13.27
C HIS A 435 -15.54 -20.55 -11.78
N LEU A 436 -14.79 -21.19 -10.87
CA LEU A 436 -14.92 -20.96 -9.42
C LEU A 436 -14.55 -19.52 -9.02
N PHE A 437 -13.53 -18.96 -9.66
CA PHE A 437 -13.18 -17.54 -9.48
C PHE A 437 -14.35 -16.61 -9.87
N LEU A 438 -15.02 -16.90 -10.99
CA LEU A 438 -16.17 -16.13 -11.46
C LEU A 438 -17.44 -16.33 -10.63
N ASP A 439 -17.48 -17.32 -9.72
CA ASP A 439 -18.58 -17.45 -8.75
C ASP A 439 -18.45 -16.41 -7.63
N ASP A 440 -17.23 -16.09 -7.20
CA ASP A 440 -16.98 -15.07 -6.18
C ASP A 440 -16.92 -13.65 -6.76
N TYR A 441 -16.47 -13.49 -8.01
CA TYR A 441 -16.25 -12.19 -8.66
C TYR A 441 -17.41 -11.18 -8.50
N PRO A 442 -18.70 -11.54 -8.75
CA PRO A 442 -19.81 -10.58 -8.74
C PRO A 442 -20.13 -10.01 -7.35
N HIS A 443 -19.63 -10.66 -6.29
CA HIS A 443 -19.86 -10.28 -4.91
C HIS A 443 -18.78 -9.37 -4.34
N LEU A 444 -17.78 -9.00 -5.15
CA LEU A 444 -16.57 -8.31 -4.70
C LEU A 444 -16.43 -6.95 -5.38
N SER A 445 -16.05 -5.94 -4.59
CA SER A 445 -15.55 -4.65 -5.09
C SER A 445 -14.06 -4.53 -4.75
N SER A 446 -13.21 -4.95 -5.69
CA SER A 446 -11.75 -4.99 -5.54
C SER A 446 -11.05 -4.86 -6.89
N ALA A 447 -10.20 -3.85 -7.08
CA ALA A 447 -9.48 -3.68 -8.34
C ALA A 447 -8.50 -4.83 -8.62
N ARG A 448 -7.86 -5.39 -7.60
CA ARG A 448 -7.00 -6.58 -7.76
C ARG A 448 -7.74 -7.79 -8.32
N VAL A 449 -8.99 -7.98 -7.90
CA VAL A 449 -9.88 -9.02 -8.43
C VAL A 449 -10.28 -8.69 -9.88
N THR A 450 -10.55 -7.42 -10.20
CA THR A 450 -10.76 -6.96 -11.58
C THR A 450 -9.52 -7.18 -12.46
N SER A 451 -8.32 -6.89 -11.97
CA SER A 451 -7.05 -7.12 -12.66
C SER A 451 -6.81 -8.62 -12.89
N ALA A 452 -7.16 -9.48 -11.93
CA ALA A 452 -7.14 -10.93 -12.12
C ALA A 452 -8.11 -11.39 -13.23
N LEU A 453 -9.31 -10.79 -13.32
CA LEU A 453 -10.24 -11.03 -14.42
C LEU A 453 -9.64 -10.61 -15.78
N GLN A 454 -9.02 -9.44 -15.87
CA GLN A 454 -8.39 -8.97 -17.11
C GLN A 454 -7.21 -9.87 -17.52
N ASN A 455 -6.39 -10.29 -16.55
CA ASN A 455 -5.29 -11.23 -16.77
C ASN A 455 -5.78 -12.58 -17.28
N MET A 456 -6.87 -13.11 -16.71
CA MET A 456 -7.53 -14.31 -17.22
C MET A 456 -7.97 -14.13 -18.67
N LYS A 457 -8.66 -13.02 -18.99
CA LYS A 457 -9.11 -12.74 -20.37
C LYS A 457 -7.93 -12.65 -21.33
N ALA A 458 -6.85 -11.98 -20.94
CA ALA A 458 -5.63 -11.88 -21.75
C ALA A 458 -4.98 -13.25 -21.98
N GLN A 459 -4.89 -14.09 -20.95
CA GLN A 459 -4.31 -15.43 -21.02
C GLN A 459 -5.16 -16.42 -21.83
N LEU A 460 -6.49 -16.25 -21.87
CA LEU A 460 -7.38 -17.12 -22.63
C LEU A 460 -7.53 -16.73 -24.11
N ARG A 461 -7.16 -15.50 -24.51
CA ARG A 461 -7.24 -15.05 -25.91
C ARG A 461 -6.54 -16.00 -26.89
N PRO A 462 -5.31 -16.48 -26.64
CA PRO A 462 -4.66 -17.46 -27.52
C PRO A 462 -5.37 -18.82 -27.60
N HIS A 463 -6.23 -19.13 -26.63
CA HIS A 463 -6.97 -20.39 -26.53
C HIS A 463 -8.42 -20.28 -26.98
N SER A 464 -8.79 -19.23 -27.72
CA SER A 464 -10.17 -18.99 -28.17
C SER A 464 -10.72 -20.06 -29.12
N GLY A 465 -9.91 -21.00 -29.61
CA GLY A 465 -10.39 -22.18 -30.34
C GLY A 465 -10.96 -23.28 -29.45
N ASN A 466 -10.56 -23.34 -28.17
CA ASN A 466 -11.04 -24.35 -27.21
C ASN A 466 -12.46 -23.99 -26.72
N ALA A 467 -13.35 -24.98 -26.67
CA ALA A 467 -14.76 -24.77 -26.29
C ALA A 467 -14.92 -24.25 -24.85
N GLY A 468 -14.16 -24.81 -23.90
CA GLY A 468 -14.18 -24.39 -22.49
C GLY A 468 -13.67 -22.95 -22.33
N ALA A 469 -12.57 -22.60 -22.98
CA ALA A 469 -12.03 -21.23 -22.98
C ALA A 469 -13.03 -20.21 -23.58
N ARG A 470 -13.69 -20.55 -24.70
CA ARG A 470 -14.74 -19.70 -25.28
C ARG A 470 -15.93 -19.51 -24.35
N HIS A 471 -16.41 -20.60 -23.74
CA HIS A 471 -17.54 -20.54 -22.81
C HIS A 471 -17.22 -19.68 -21.59
N LEU A 472 -16.02 -19.84 -21.02
CA LEU A 472 -15.56 -19.02 -19.91
C LEU A 472 -15.46 -17.54 -20.28
N LEU A 473 -14.90 -17.22 -21.46
CA LEU A 473 -14.85 -15.84 -21.97
C LEU A 473 -16.26 -15.25 -22.17
N ALA A 474 -17.21 -16.03 -22.70
CA ALA A 474 -18.59 -15.60 -22.88
C ALA A 474 -19.27 -15.31 -21.53
N ARG A 475 -19.02 -16.12 -20.50
CA ARG A 475 -19.49 -15.87 -19.13
C ARG A 475 -18.98 -14.55 -18.58
N THR A 476 -17.76 -14.10 -18.94
CA THR A 476 -17.27 -12.78 -18.50
C THR A 476 -18.00 -11.59 -19.12
N ALA A 477 -18.78 -11.79 -20.19
CA ALA A 477 -19.53 -10.72 -20.83
C ALA A 477 -20.89 -10.46 -20.14
N THR A 478 -21.33 -11.38 -19.28
CA THR A 478 -22.60 -11.31 -18.54
C THR A 478 -22.43 -10.89 -17.09
N LEU A 479 -21.18 -10.65 -16.65
CA LEU A 479 -20.79 -10.18 -15.32
C LEU A 479 -20.29 -8.74 -15.42
#